data_AF-A0A2R6DQJ8-F1
#
_entry.id   AF-A0A2R6DQJ8-F1
#
_cell.length_a   1.000
_cell.length_b   1.000
_cell.length_c   1.000
_cell.angle_alpha   90.00
_cell.angle_beta   90.00
_cell.angle_gamma   90.00
#
_symmetry.space_group_name_H-M   'P 1'
#
loop_
_entity.id
_entity.type
_entity.pdbx_description
1 polymer ?
#
loop_
_entity_poly.entity_id
_entity_poly.type
_entity_poly.pdbx_seq_one_letter_code
_entity_poly.pdbx_strand_id
1 'polypeptide(L)'
;MVEDTVSNGKRIAQLLASELTGLEEGLLATVTVADASPDAVPDEAGTEAYRLIVDGEPVAIVTMFPEAAQVSWTGGVYVRWTAFELPESADRSDGLDFAGDDVVVRSGAAGKPAVDVIRAVLDDHADDLTGDAGE
;
A
#
# COMPACT_ATOMS: atom_id res chain seq x y z
N MET A 1 -10.68 -23.56 -13.82
CA MET A 1 -9.90 -24.49 -12.99
C MET A 1 -8.45 -24.04 -13.01
N VAL A 2 -8.08 -23.12 -12.13
CA VAL A 2 -6.85 -23.04 -11.30
C VAL A 2 -7.26 -22.08 -10.18
N GLU A 3 -7.08 -22.49 -8.93
CA GLU A 3 -7.22 -21.62 -7.75
C GLU A 3 -6.01 -20.67 -7.75
N ASP A 4 -5.99 -19.70 -8.67
CA ASP A 4 -4.89 -18.73 -8.85
C ASP A 4 -5.00 -17.60 -7.80
N THR A 5 -5.31 -17.97 -6.56
CA THR A 5 -5.15 -17.05 -5.44
C THR A 5 -3.66 -16.97 -5.19
N VAL A 6 -3.04 -15.94 -5.76
CA VAL A 6 -1.66 -15.59 -5.49
C VAL A 6 -1.58 -15.20 -4.01
N SER A 7 -1.39 -16.19 -3.14
CA SER A 7 -1.12 -16.04 -1.71
C SER A 7 0.38 -16.11 -1.43
N ASN A 8 1.22 -15.72 -2.37
CA ASN A 8 2.68 -15.66 -2.20
C ASN A 8 3.07 -14.21 -2.00
N GLY A 9 3.54 -13.83 -0.81
CA GLY A 9 3.80 -12.44 -0.46
C GLY A 9 4.80 -11.73 -1.38
N LYS A 10 5.79 -12.45 -1.93
CA LYS A 10 6.69 -11.88 -2.94
C LYS A 10 5.94 -11.49 -4.20
N ARG A 11 5.08 -12.39 -4.69
CA ARG A 11 4.29 -12.13 -5.89
C ARG A 11 3.25 -11.04 -5.64
N ILE A 12 2.64 -10.99 -4.46
CA ILE A 12 1.72 -9.93 -4.05
C ILE A 12 2.45 -8.58 -4.04
N ALA A 13 3.62 -8.48 -3.40
CA ALA A 13 4.39 -7.24 -3.35
C ALA A 13 4.82 -6.75 -4.74
N GLN A 14 5.21 -7.67 -5.63
CA GLN A 14 5.53 -7.36 -7.03
C GLN A 14 4.33 -6.85 -7.82
N LEU A 15 3.16 -7.46 -7.64
CA LEU A 15 1.92 -6.99 -8.27
C LEU A 15 1.55 -5.60 -7.76
N LEU A 16 1.61 -5.39 -6.45
CA LEU A 16 1.36 -4.08 -5.84
C LEU A 16 2.34 -3.01 -6.38
N ALA A 17 3.62 -3.33 -6.49
CA ALA A 17 4.61 -2.42 -7.08
C ALA A 17 4.27 -2.08 -8.54
N SER A 18 3.87 -3.08 -9.34
CA SER A 18 3.47 -2.88 -10.73
C SER A 18 2.26 -1.96 -10.85
N GLU A 19 1.25 -2.13 -9.99
CA GLU A 19 0.08 -1.26 -9.96
C GLU A 19 0.49 0.16 -9.57
N LEU A 20 1.28 0.34 -8.50
CA LEU A 20 1.74 1.66 -8.04
C LEU A 20 2.56 2.42 -9.08
N THR A 21 3.45 1.74 -9.80
CA THR A 21 4.25 2.35 -10.88
C THR A 21 3.48 2.58 -12.18
N GLY A 22 2.33 1.92 -12.34
CA GLY A 22 1.50 2.01 -13.55
C GLY A 22 0.51 3.17 -13.53
N LEU A 23 0.49 3.98 -12.48
CA LEU A 23 -0.49 5.04 -12.28
C LEU A 23 0.11 6.39 -12.66
N GLU A 24 -0.52 7.06 -13.61
CA GLU A 24 -0.07 8.35 -14.17
C GLU A 24 -0.99 9.51 -13.76
N GLU A 25 -1.92 9.28 -12.82
CA GLU A 25 -2.99 10.22 -12.48
C GLU A 25 -2.97 10.68 -11.01
N GLY A 26 -3.13 11.99 -10.79
CA GLY A 26 -3.29 12.59 -9.45
C GLY A 26 -2.04 12.49 -8.57
N LEU A 27 -2.24 12.45 -7.25
CA LEU A 27 -1.16 12.34 -6.25
C LEU A 27 -0.33 11.05 -6.44
N LEU A 28 -0.90 10.00 -7.04
CA LEU A 28 -0.16 8.77 -7.33
C LEU A 28 0.93 8.97 -8.40
N ALA A 29 0.84 10.01 -9.23
CA ALA A 29 1.89 10.35 -10.18
C ALA A 29 3.20 10.83 -9.51
N THR A 30 3.14 11.26 -8.23
CA THR A 30 4.33 11.62 -7.46
C THR A 30 4.86 10.47 -6.60
N VAL A 31 4.11 9.36 -6.50
CA VAL A 31 4.52 8.17 -5.76
C VAL A 31 5.62 7.44 -6.53
N THR A 32 6.74 7.22 -5.87
CA THR A 32 7.88 6.46 -6.40
C THR A 32 8.18 5.26 -5.51
N VAL A 33 8.43 4.11 -6.15
CA VAL A 33 8.96 2.92 -5.47
C VAL A 33 10.48 3.03 -5.37
N ALA A 34 11.01 3.06 -4.15
CA ALA A 34 12.44 3.18 -3.86
C ALA A 34 12.97 1.99 -3.04
N ASP A 35 14.30 1.83 -3.01
CA ASP A 35 15.00 0.80 -2.23
C ASP A 35 14.52 -0.64 -2.50
N ALA A 36 14.01 -0.89 -3.71
CA ALA A 36 13.47 -2.19 -4.07
C ALA A 36 14.55 -3.28 -4.12
N SER A 37 14.32 -4.39 -3.41
CA SER A 37 15.20 -5.55 -3.40
C SER A 37 14.56 -6.73 -4.17
N PRO A 38 14.86 -6.93 -5.47
CA PRO A 38 14.19 -7.94 -6.29
C PRO A 38 14.53 -9.37 -5.89
N ASP A 39 15.70 -9.58 -5.28
CA ASP A 39 16.20 -10.87 -4.82
C ASP A 39 15.76 -11.21 -3.40
N ALA A 40 15.15 -10.26 -2.68
CA ALA A 40 14.61 -10.51 -1.35
C ALA A 40 13.55 -11.62 -1.38
N VAL A 41 13.48 -12.37 -0.29
CA VAL A 41 12.58 -13.50 -0.08
C VAL A 41 11.73 -13.19 1.15
N PRO A 42 10.42 -13.51 1.15
CA PRO A 42 9.57 -13.28 2.31
C PRO A 42 10.02 -14.09 3.54
N ASP A 43 9.79 -13.54 4.72
CA ASP A 43 10.11 -14.17 6.01
C ASP A 43 8.96 -13.97 7.01
N GLU A 44 8.82 -14.86 8.00
CA GLU A 44 7.79 -14.77 9.05
C GLU A 44 7.94 -13.52 9.92
N ALA A 45 9.17 -13.02 10.11
CA ALA A 45 9.44 -11.76 10.79
C ALA A 45 9.22 -10.53 9.89
N GLY A 46 8.94 -10.75 8.60
CA GLY A 46 8.80 -9.71 7.59
C GLY A 46 10.13 -9.40 6.91
N THR A 47 10.09 -9.17 5.59
CA THR A 47 11.22 -8.70 4.80
C THR A 47 10.83 -7.45 4.03
N GLU A 48 11.54 -6.34 4.25
CA GLU A 48 11.32 -5.09 3.50
C GLU A 48 11.51 -5.35 2.00
N ALA A 49 10.48 -5.06 1.21
CA ALA A 49 10.50 -5.20 -0.23
C ALA A 49 10.96 -3.91 -0.91
N TYR A 50 10.34 -2.79 -0.52
CA TYR A 50 10.58 -1.45 -1.06
C TYR A 50 9.88 -0.40 -0.18
N ARG A 51 10.16 0.87 -0.47
CA ARG A 51 9.56 2.04 0.17
C ARG A 51 8.74 2.84 -0.84
N LEU A 52 7.68 3.47 -0.35
CA LEU A 52 6.92 4.47 -1.11
C LEU A 52 7.41 5.85 -0.72
N ILE A 53 7.81 6.60 -1.73
CA ILE A 53 8.30 7.97 -1.62
C ILE A 53 7.29 8.90 -2.29
N VAL A 54 6.90 9.97 -1.61
CA VAL A 54 6.09 11.06 -2.16
C VAL A 54 6.88 12.35 -1.96
N ASP A 55 7.09 13.12 -3.03
CA ASP A 55 7.84 14.39 -3.01
C ASP A 55 9.24 14.31 -2.36
N GLY A 56 9.86 13.12 -2.43
CA GLY A 56 11.19 12.86 -1.87
C GLY A 56 11.19 12.35 -0.43
N GLU A 57 10.03 12.24 0.21
CA GLU A 57 9.88 11.77 1.59
C GLU A 57 9.27 10.35 1.65
N PRO A 58 9.82 9.45 2.49
CA PRO A 58 9.24 8.13 2.68
C PRO A 58 7.94 8.21 3.47
N VAL A 59 6.84 7.75 2.86
CA VAL A 59 5.48 7.76 3.43
C VAL A 59 4.98 6.37 3.82
N ALA A 60 5.52 5.31 3.21
CA ALA A 60 5.20 3.95 3.58
C ALA A 60 6.34 2.96 3.28
N ILE A 61 6.32 1.83 3.97
CA ILE A 61 7.22 0.70 3.75
C ILE A 61 6.38 -0.52 3.40
N VAL A 62 6.75 -1.25 2.35
CA VAL A 62 6.10 -2.51 1.98
C VAL A 62 6.96 -3.67 2.46
N THR A 63 6.37 -4.51 3.31
CA THR A 63 7.01 -5.68 3.92
C THR A 63 6.37 -6.96 3.42
N MET A 64 7.18 -7.93 3.00
CA MET A 64 6.72 -9.25 2.56
C MET A 64 6.74 -10.25 3.71
N PHE A 65 5.64 -10.97 3.82
CA PHE A 65 5.48 -12.19 4.61
C PHE A 65 5.26 -13.37 3.67
N PRO A 66 5.38 -14.64 4.10
CA PRO A 66 5.21 -15.78 3.20
C PRO A 66 3.89 -15.73 2.41
N GLU A 67 2.82 -15.29 3.07
CA GLU A 67 1.46 -15.31 2.52
C GLU A 67 0.82 -13.93 2.31
N ALA A 68 1.55 -12.85 2.55
CA ALA A 68 1.00 -11.50 2.48
C ALA A 68 2.07 -10.45 2.15
N ALA A 69 1.63 -9.28 1.69
CA ALA A 69 2.41 -8.06 1.74
C ALA A 69 1.69 -7.07 2.67
N GLN A 70 2.43 -6.39 3.53
CA GLN A 70 1.91 -5.37 4.42
C GLN A 70 2.47 -4.01 4.00
N VAL A 71 1.61 -3.00 3.98
CA VAL A 71 1.98 -1.60 3.81
C VAL A 71 1.86 -0.94 5.17
N SER A 72 2.99 -0.50 5.71
CA SER A 72 3.06 0.20 6.99
C SER A 72 3.44 1.65 6.77
N TRP A 73 2.72 2.56 7.41
CA TRP A 73 2.87 4.00 7.22
C TRP A 73 4.05 4.57 8.02
N THR A 74 4.67 5.60 7.48
CA THR A 74 5.79 6.33 8.10
C THR A 74 5.70 7.81 7.72
N GLY A 75 6.69 8.63 8.11
CA GLY A 75 6.75 10.03 7.70
C GLY A 75 5.67 10.92 8.30
N GLY A 76 5.04 10.49 9.40
CA GLY A 76 3.94 11.22 10.04
C GLY A 76 2.58 11.00 9.37
N VAL A 77 2.47 10.05 8.44
CA VAL A 77 1.18 9.56 7.95
C VAL A 77 0.50 8.76 9.05
N TYR A 78 -0.69 9.19 9.46
CA TYR A 78 -1.52 8.50 10.45
C TYR A 78 -2.87 8.18 9.83
N VAL A 79 -3.28 6.92 9.92
CA VAL A 79 -4.54 6.46 9.32
C VAL A 79 -5.62 6.39 10.38
N ARG A 80 -6.77 6.99 10.08
CA ARG A 80 -7.96 6.88 10.93
C ARG A 80 -9.10 6.28 10.14
N TRP A 81 -9.15 4.95 10.06
CA TRP A 81 -10.14 4.17 9.28
C TRP A 81 -11.61 4.60 9.49
N THR A 82 -11.94 5.19 10.64
CA THR A 82 -13.29 5.66 10.94
C THR A 82 -13.63 7.03 10.33
N ALA A 83 -12.65 7.78 9.84
CA ALA A 83 -12.84 9.12 9.31
C ALA A 83 -12.85 9.20 7.79
N PHE A 84 -12.52 8.10 7.12
CA PHE A 84 -12.63 8.01 5.67
C PHE A 84 -13.57 6.91 5.25
N GLU A 85 -14.21 7.14 4.12
CA GLU A 85 -14.95 6.10 3.43
C GLU A 85 -13.95 5.26 2.63
N LEU A 86 -13.92 3.96 2.89
CA LEU A 86 -13.12 3.04 2.10
C LEU A 86 -13.64 3.04 0.65
N PRO A 87 -12.74 2.97 -0.35
CA PRO A 87 -13.14 2.76 -1.74
C PRO A 87 -14.05 1.53 -1.87
N GLU A 88 -15.10 1.59 -2.71
CA GLU A 88 -15.98 0.43 -2.95
C GLU A 88 -15.22 -0.83 -3.41
N SER A 89 -14.09 -0.63 -4.10
CA SER A 89 -13.18 -1.71 -4.50
C SER A 89 -12.59 -2.41 -3.29
N ALA A 90 -12.17 -1.69 -2.26
CA ALA A 90 -11.63 -2.22 -1.01
C ALA A 90 -12.70 -2.98 -0.21
N ASP A 91 -13.91 -2.41 -0.06
CA ASP A 91 -15.02 -3.02 0.69
C ASP A 91 -15.43 -4.40 0.13
N ARG A 92 -15.37 -4.56 -1.20
CA ARG A 92 -15.74 -5.81 -1.88
C ARG A 92 -14.58 -6.78 -2.07
N SER A 93 -13.39 -6.48 -1.57
CA SER A 93 -12.20 -7.27 -1.89
C SER A 93 -11.97 -8.44 -0.96
N ASP A 94 -11.95 -9.64 -1.54
CA ASP A 94 -11.38 -10.81 -0.89
C ASP A 94 -9.84 -10.71 -0.89
N GLY A 95 -9.25 -10.79 0.30
CA GLY A 95 -7.79 -10.77 0.48
C GLY A 95 -7.18 -9.39 0.67
N LEU A 96 -7.98 -8.37 0.97
CA LEU A 96 -7.55 -7.12 1.58
C LEU A 96 -7.97 -7.11 3.06
N ASP A 97 -7.06 -6.76 3.95
CA ASP A 97 -7.26 -6.78 5.40
C ASP A 97 -6.55 -5.56 6.02
N PHE A 98 -6.85 -5.24 7.28
CA PHE A 98 -6.31 -4.06 7.97
C PHE A 98 -5.81 -4.44 9.36
N ALA A 99 -4.57 -4.08 9.66
CA ALA A 99 -3.90 -4.42 10.92
C ALA A 99 -3.43 -3.15 11.63
N GLY A 100 -4.24 -2.63 12.56
CA GLY A 100 -4.00 -1.30 13.11
C GLY A 100 -4.17 -0.26 12.01
N ASP A 101 -3.12 0.50 11.73
CA ASP A 101 -3.08 1.49 10.65
C ASP A 101 -2.60 0.89 9.32
N ASP A 102 -2.15 -0.36 9.31
CA ASP A 102 -1.50 -0.98 8.15
C ASP A 102 -2.51 -1.64 7.20
N VAL A 103 -2.17 -1.64 5.91
CA VAL A 103 -2.91 -2.38 4.87
C VAL A 103 -2.24 -3.73 4.65
N VAL A 104 -3.00 -4.82 4.73
CA VAL A 104 -2.49 -6.19 4.51
C VAL A 104 -3.13 -6.79 3.26
N VAL A 105 -2.29 -7.10 2.28
CA VAL A 105 -2.69 -7.69 1.00
C VAL A 105 -2.33 -9.19 1.03
N ARG A 106 -3.34 -10.05 0.99
CA ARG A 106 -3.22 -11.51 1.05
C ARG A 106 -3.46 -12.20 -0.30
N SER A 107 -3.93 -11.45 -1.29
CA SER A 107 -4.21 -11.95 -2.63
C SER A 107 -3.75 -10.97 -3.69
N GLY A 108 -3.21 -11.46 -4.80
CA GLY A 108 -2.91 -10.63 -5.96
C GLY A 108 -4.13 -9.88 -6.52
N ALA A 109 -5.35 -10.41 -6.33
CA ALA A 109 -6.59 -9.74 -6.73
C ALA A 109 -6.86 -8.45 -5.92
N ALA A 110 -6.34 -8.38 -4.70
CA ALA A 110 -6.47 -7.22 -3.81
C ALA A 110 -5.44 -6.12 -4.11
N GLY A 111 -4.55 -6.29 -5.09
CA GLY A 111 -3.53 -5.27 -5.43
C GLY A 111 -4.12 -3.92 -5.83
N LYS A 112 -5.10 -3.89 -6.74
CA LYS A 112 -5.81 -2.66 -7.14
C LYS A 112 -6.59 -2.03 -5.99
N PRO A 113 -7.43 -2.79 -5.26
CA PRO A 113 -8.09 -2.31 -4.05
C PRO A 113 -7.12 -1.71 -3.03
N ALA A 114 -5.96 -2.33 -2.81
CA ALA A 114 -4.93 -1.81 -1.92
C ALA A 114 -4.36 -0.47 -2.42
N VAL A 115 -4.12 -0.33 -3.73
CA VAL A 115 -3.72 0.95 -4.33
C VAL A 115 -4.78 2.03 -4.14
N ASP A 116 -6.07 1.69 -4.31
CA ASP A 116 -7.15 2.65 -4.09
C ASP A 116 -7.18 3.15 -2.63
N VAL A 117 -6.94 2.24 -1.66
CA VAL A 117 -6.80 2.64 -0.25
C VAL A 117 -5.57 3.51 -0.04
N ILE A 118 -4.42 3.13 -0.63
CA ILE A 118 -3.18 3.91 -0.49
C ILE A 118 -3.39 5.33 -0.99
N ARG A 119 -4.06 5.47 -2.14
CA ARG A 119 -4.44 6.77 -2.69
C ARG A 119 -5.29 7.57 -1.71
N ALA A 120 -6.33 6.98 -1.15
CA ALA A 120 -7.24 7.67 -0.23
C ALA A 120 -6.51 8.17 1.02
N VAL A 121 -5.59 7.36 1.58
CA VAL A 121 -4.76 7.75 2.73
C VAL A 121 -3.81 8.91 2.38
N LEU A 122 -3.16 8.85 1.22
CA LEU A 122 -2.24 9.92 0.82
C LEU A 122 -2.98 11.24 0.51
N ASP A 123 -4.19 11.16 -0.04
CA ASP A 123 -5.04 12.33 -0.31
C ASP A 123 -5.47 13.01 1.01
N ASP A 124 -5.92 12.22 1.99
CA ASP A 124 -6.26 12.69 3.34
C ASP A 124 -5.04 13.32 4.05
N HIS A 125 -3.87 12.69 3.96
CA HIS A 125 -2.64 13.23 4.53
C HIS A 125 -2.21 14.55 3.89
N ALA A 126 -2.33 14.66 2.56
CA ALA A 126 -2.04 15.90 1.86
C ALA A 126 -3.01 17.03 2.23
N ASP A 127 -4.29 16.69 2.47
CA ASP A 127 -5.30 17.65 2.93
C ASP A 127 -4.99 18.13 4.36
N ASP A 128 -4.57 17.25 5.27
CA ASP A 128 -4.16 17.60 6.64
C ASP A 128 -2.94 18.56 6.66
N LEU A 129 -1.93 18.28 5.83
CA LEU A 129 -0.76 19.16 5.67
C LEU A 129 -1.11 20.53 5.07
N THR A 130 -2.11 20.59 4.20
CA THR A 130 -2.55 21.84 3.56
C THR A 130 -3.54 22.61 4.45
N GLY A 131 -4.32 21.91 5.26
CA GLY A 131 -5.31 22.44 6.19
C GLY A 131 -4.71 23.17 7.39
N ASP A 132 -3.51 22.78 7.84
CA ASP A 132 -2.81 23.43 8.96
C ASP A 132 -2.23 24.83 8.60
N ALA A 133 -2.17 25.18 7.32
CA ALA A 133 -1.69 26.50 6.87
C ALA A 133 -2.73 27.63 6.96
N GLY A 134 -3.89 27.37 7.58
CA GLY A 134 -5.06 28.25 7.54
C GLY A 134 -5.83 28.40 8.86
N GLU A 135 -5.17 28.66 9.98
CA GLU A 135 -5.80 29.25 11.19
C GLU A 135 -5.03 30.48 11.73
#